data_AF-A0A820TI31-F1
#
_entry.id   AF-A0A820TI31-F1
#
_cell.length_a   1.000
_cell.length_b   1.000
_cell.length_c   1.000
_cell.angle_alpha   90.00
_cell.angle_beta   90.00
_cell.angle_gamma   90.00
#
_symmetry.space_group_name_H-M   'P 1'
#
loop_
_entity.id
_entity.type
_entity.pdbx_description
1 polymer ?
#
loop_
_entity_poly.entity_id
_entity_poly.type
_entity_poly.pdbx_seq_one_letter_code
_entity_poly.pdbx_strand_id
1 'polypeptide(L)'
;MPRWNIDHVLVRNQLTNNVYRFPCGRWLGKGVDDDSLERLLFIDSTSSCEMNDNNTNGLFDSGSPSQLMTTSFISGGSQANLSASVRSRSPSLRRVNDQKNQSNQQADDIYELLGRSINQLVKYFDEPEKKRGLITPILCGDDGLVNALEKTLSYGLKKSTVNVPFFGGGRKRYVWDFLIKVCDEYDGRRSQWQRTKLEKTIICYINGVRSIEKGLSTFGKDGRFQSWCCLACKLHLLSDWFQLLSQCSDACLQQFYDPLNNCFRQEKLNQFIINILEPVKDFDFAHLEPALLKGLAGV
;
A
#
# COMPACT_ATOMS: atom_id res chain seq x y z
N MET A 1 1.86 -37.19 10.99
CA MET A 1 2.33 -35.99 11.72
C MET A 1 1.23 -35.55 12.68
N PRO A 2 1.56 -35.04 13.89
CA PRO A 2 0.54 -34.55 14.81
C PRO A 2 -0.24 -33.40 14.16
N ARG A 3 -1.54 -33.31 14.48
CA ARG A 3 -2.47 -32.31 13.94
C ARG A 3 -3.04 -31.54 15.12
N TRP A 4 -2.79 -30.25 15.17
CA TRP A 4 -3.19 -29.42 16.30
C TRP A 4 -4.21 -28.39 15.84
N ASN A 5 -5.38 -28.40 16.47
CA ASN A 5 -6.33 -27.31 16.37
C ASN A 5 -5.98 -26.29 17.45
N ILE A 6 -5.65 -25.06 17.04
CA ILE A 6 -5.25 -23.99 17.95
C ILE A 6 -6.34 -22.91 17.92
N ASP A 7 -7.01 -22.71 19.04
CA ASP A 7 -7.99 -21.63 19.17
C ASP A 7 -7.29 -20.26 19.21
N HIS A 8 -6.24 -20.12 20.01
CA HIS A 8 -5.46 -18.89 20.13
C HIS A 8 -4.06 -19.14 20.71
N VAL A 9 -3.17 -18.17 20.51
CA VAL A 9 -1.81 -18.12 21.05
C VAL A 9 -1.66 -16.90 21.96
N LEU A 10 -1.06 -17.09 23.14
CA LEU A 10 -0.74 -15.99 24.06
C LEU A 10 0.76 -15.68 23.97
N VAL A 11 1.12 -14.43 23.69
CA VAL A 11 2.52 -13.98 23.59
C VAL A 11 2.79 -12.93 24.65
N ARG A 12 3.73 -13.23 25.56
CA ARG A 12 4.16 -12.29 26.60
C ARG A 12 5.38 -11.51 26.12
N ASN A 13 5.27 -10.18 26.12
CA ASN A 13 6.42 -9.31 25.92
C ASN A 13 7.21 -9.23 27.24
N GLN A 14 8.47 -9.70 27.23
CA GLN A 14 9.30 -9.72 28.43
C GLN A 14 9.77 -8.34 28.89
N LEU A 15 9.82 -7.34 27.99
CA LEU A 15 10.23 -5.97 28.31
C LEU A 15 9.10 -5.19 28.99
N THR A 16 7.86 -5.38 28.55
CA THR A 16 6.69 -4.65 29.09
C THR A 16 5.82 -5.48 30.02
N ASN A 17 6.08 -6.79 30.14
CA ASN A 17 5.26 -7.79 30.83
C ASN A 17 3.81 -7.96 30.31
N ASN A 18 3.42 -7.27 29.23
CA ASN A 18 2.09 -7.42 28.65
C ASN A 18 1.93 -8.76 27.92
N VAL A 19 0.74 -9.36 28.03
CA VAL A 19 0.37 -10.60 27.33
C VAL A 19 -0.65 -10.27 26.25
N TYR A 20 -0.34 -10.65 25.02
CA TYR A 20 -1.17 -10.43 23.84
C TYR A 20 -1.83 -11.73 23.40
N ARG A 21 -3.13 -11.68 23.09
CA ARG A 21 -3.91 -12.84 22.63
C ARG A 21 -4.14 -12.78 21.14
N PHE A 22 -3.66 -13.81 20.44
CA PHE A 22 -3.80 -13.96 19.00
C PHE A 22 -4.77 -15.09 18.67
N PRO A 23 -6.00 -14.82 18.23
CA PRO A 23 -6.91 -15.87 17.78
C PRO A 23 -6.33 -16.54 16.51
N CYS A 24 -6.31 -17.87 16.49
CA CYS A 24 -5.89 -18.67 15.33
C CYS A 24 -7.11 -19.39 14.73
N GLY A 25 -7.87 -20.12 15.55
CA GLY A 25 -9.12 -20.80 15.17
C GLY A 25 -8.99 -21.80 14.03
N ARG A 26 -7.79 -22.36 13.79
CA ARG A 26 -7.46 -23.18 12.62
C ARG A 26 -6.59 -24.38 12.97
N TRP A 27 -6.60 -25.35 12.06
CA TRP A 27 -5.79 -26.57 12.15
C TRP A 27 -4.40 -26.36 11.54
N LEU A 28 -3.36 -26.76 12.27
CA LEU A 28 -1.99 -26.88 11.76
C LEU A 28 -1.66 -28.35 11.54
N GLY A 29 -1.52 -28.75 10.28
CA GLY A 29 -1.22 -30.14 9.95
C GLY A 29 -1.38 -30.48 8.49
N LYS A 30 -0.56 -31.43 8.00
CA LYS A 30 -0.74 -31.94 6.65
C LYS A 30 -2.01 -32.81 6.52
N GLY A 31 -2.81 -32.54 5.49
CA GLY A 31 -4.08 -33.19 5.16
C GLY A 31 -5.28 -32.72 5.99
N VAL A 32 -5.22 -31.53 6.60
CA VAL A 32 -6.32 -30.89 7.33
C VAL A 32 -6.40 -29.39 7.01
N ASP A 33 -7.62 -28.84 6.98
CA ASP A 33 -7.93 -27.46 6.55
C ASP A 33 -7.26 -27.11 5.20
N ASP A 34 -6.15 -26.37 5.23
CA ASP A 34 -5.41 -25.88 4.08
C ASP A 34 -4.03 -26.55 3.88
N ASP A 35 -3.76 -27.69 4.55
CA ASP A 35 -2.50 -28.43 4.49
C ASP A 35 -1.27 -27.65 5.01
N SER A 36 -1.46 -26.51 5.67
CA SER A 36 -0.38 -25.63 6.11
C SER A 36 0.02 -25.83 7.58
N LEU A 37 1.32 -25.86 7.83
CA LEU A 37 1.94 -26.02 9.15
C LEU A 37 2.31 -24.69 9.82
N GLU A 38 2.07 -23.56 9.15
CA GLU A 38 2.43 -22.22 9.60
C GLU A 38 1.29 -21.23 9.42
N ARG A 39 1.21 -20.19 10.28
CA ARG A 39 0.19 -19.13 10.19
C ARG A 39 0.77 -17.79 10.62
N LEU A 40 0.40 -16.76 9.86
CA LEU A 40 0.61 -15.37 10.24
C LEU A 40 -0.53 -14.93 11.15
N LEU A 41 -0.18 -14.49 12.36
CA LEU A 41 -1.13 -13.95 13.33
C LEU A 41 -0.97 -12.43 13.37
N PHE A 42 -2.09 -11.71 13.33
CA PHE A 42 -2.11 -10.25 13.33
C PHE A 42 -2.57 -9.73 14.70
N ILE A 43 -1.93 -8.68 15.19
CA ILE A 43 -2.40 -7.93 16.36
C ILE A 43 -3.65 -7.18 15.93
N ASP A 44 -4.77 -7.47 16.59
CA ASP A 44 -5.95 -6.61 16.49
C ASP A 44 -5.75 -5.41 17.42
N SER A 45 -6.03 -4.19 16.96
CA SER A 45 -5.73 -2.94 17.69
C SER A 45 -6.48 -2.80 19.03
N THR A 46 -7.35 -3.75 19.33
CA THR A 46 -8.22 -3.87 20.51
C THR A 46 -7.75 -4.92 21.51
N SER A 47 -6.61 -5.59 21.28
CA SER A 47 -6.15 -6.77 22.03
C SER A 47 -5.05 -6.48 23.08
N SER A 48 -5.19 -5.37 23.83
CA SER A 48 -4.48 -5.22 25.11
C SER A 48 -5.34 -5.83 26.21
N CYS A 49 -5.01 -7.05 26.64
CA CYS A 49 -5.60 -7.64 27.83
C CYS A 49 -4.89 -7.03 29.06
N GLU A 50 -5.48 -6.00 29.67
CA GLU A 50 -5.08 -5.57 31.01
C GLU A 50 -5.44 -6.68 32.01
N MET A 51 -4.42 -7.39 32.51
CA MET A 51 -4.55 -8.26 33.66
C MET A 51 -4.52 -7.38 34.91
N ASN A 52 -5.70 -7.10 35.48
CA ASN A 52 -5.83 -6.53 36.81
C ASN A 52 -5.66 -7.68 37.82
N ASP A 53 -4.48 -7.78 38.41
CA ASP A 53 -4.23 -8.69 39.54
C ASP A 53 -4.89 -8.10 40.80
N ASN A 54 -6.01 -8.68 41.23
CA ASN A 54 -6.44 -8.66 42.64
C ASN A 54 -7.20 -9.95 42.95
N ASN A 55 -6.44 -10.94 43.44
CA ASN A 55 -6.98 -12.17 44.01
C ASN A 55 -7.49 -11.91 45.43
N THR A 56 -8.81 -11.97 45.66
CA THR A 56 -9.41 -12.53 46.88
C THR A 56 -10.85 -12.99 46.64
N ASN A 57 -11.05 -14.32 46.69
CA ASN A 57 -12.19 -15.08 47.25
C ASN A 57 -13.53 -14.36 47.56
N GLY A 58 -14.64 -14.96 47.10
CA GLY A 58 -15.91 -15.00 47.86
C GLY A 58 -17.19 -14.52 47.15
N LEU A 59 -18.06 -15.50 46.83
CA LEU A 59 -19.50 -15.58 47.11
C LEU A 59 -20.42 -14.31 47.18
N PHE A 60 -21.59 -14.44 46.52
CA PHE A 60 -22.90 -13.78 46.68
C PHE A 60 -23.16 -12.31 46.25
N ASP A 61 -24.02 -12.21 45.23
CA ASP A 61 -25.35 -11.54 45.19
C ASP A 61 -25.54 -10.00 45.30
N SER A 62 -26.53 -9.57 44.51
CA SER A 62 -27.43 -8.42 44.63
C SER A 62 -26.99 -7.05 44.11
N GLY A 63 -27.80 -6.50 43.19
CA GLY A 63 -27.84 -5.04 42.94
C GLY A 63 -28.02 -4.56 41.50
N SER A 64 -29.09 -4.96 40.81
CA SER A 64 -29.77 -4.10 39.81
C SER A 64 -30.18 -2.75 40.47
N PRO A 65 -30.49 -1.64 39.75
CA PRO A 65 -31.20 -1.69 38.48
C PRO A 65 -31.01 -0.56 37.44
N SER A 66 -31.40 -0.91 36.20
CA SER A 66 -32.19 -0.11 35.22
C SER A 66 -31.42 0.63 34.13
N GLN A 67 -31.86 0.72 32.87
CA GLN A 67 -32.91 0.18 31.99
C GLN A 67 -32.41 0.61 30.58
N LEU A 68 -32.55 -0.16 29.50
CA LEU A 68 -33.76 -0.25 28.68
C LEU A 68 -33.59 -1.35 27.62
N MET A 69 -34.73 -1.98 27.33
CA MET A 69 -34.91 -3.27 26.67
C MET A 69 -34.78 -3.23 25.14
N THR A 70 -34.41 -4.38 24.56
CA THR A 70 -35.02 -4.85 23.31
C THR A 70 -35.15 -6.37 23.42
N THR A 71 -36.39 -6.85 23.58
CA THR A 71 -36.72 -8.28 23.57
C THR A 71 -37.30 -8.66 22.21
N SER A 72 -36.78 -9.74 21.64
CA SER A 72 -37.41 -10.49 20.56
C SER A 72 -38.11 -11.71 21.17
N PHE A 73 -39.39 -11.88 20.86
CA PHE A 73 -40.14 -13.10 21.11
C PHE A 73 -40.65 -13.68 19.78
N ILE A 74 -40.55 -15.00 19.64
CA ILE A 74 -41.25 -15.81 18.65
C ILE A 74 -42.40 -16.52 19.38
N SER A 75 -43.65 -16.35 18.92
CA SER A 75 -44.59 -17.47 18.71
C SER A 75 -45.94 -17.04 18.10
N GLY A 76 -46.30 -17.68 16.97
CA GLY A 76 -47.61 -18.24 16.60
C GLY A 76 -48.90 -17.40 16.54
N GLY A 77 -49.52 -17.31 15.35
CA GLY A 77 -50.97 -17.06 15.21
C GLY A 77 -51.46 -16.45 13.87
N SER A 78 -51.96 -17.31 12.98
CA SER A 78 -52.94 -17.17 11.87
C SER A 78 -53.32 -15.83 11.18
N GLN A 79 -53.32 -15.93 9.84
CA GLN A 79 -54.22 -15.32 8.81
C GLN A 79 -54.53 -13.81 8.82
N ALA A 80 -54.08 -13.10 7.77
CA ALA A 80 -54.95 -12.39 6.82
C ALA A 80 -54.15 -11.77 5.67
N ASN A 81 -54.68 -11.93 4.46
CA ASN A 81 -54.27 -11.24 3.24
C ASN A 81 -54.28 -9.71 3.42
N LEU A 82 -53.37 -9.01 2.73
CA LEU A 82 -53.68 -7.79 1.97
C LEU A 82 -52.51 -7.45 1.03
N SER A 83 -52.85 -7.32 -0.25
CA SER A 83 -52.01 -7.02 -1.40
C SER A 83 -51.44 -5.61 -1.39
N ALA A 84 -50.15 -5.45 -1.73
CA ALA A 84 -49.66 -4.25 -2.40
C ALA A 84 -48.41 -4.56 -3.25
N SER A 85 -48.58 -4.52 -4.56
CA SER A 85 -47.51 -4.49 -5.55
C SER A 85 -46.63 -3.26 -5.33
N VAL A 86 -45.34 -3.45 -5.05
CA VAL A 86 -44.32 -2.41 -5.23
C VAL A 86 -43.09 -3.00 -5.93
N ARG A 87 -42.87 -2.48 -7.14
CA ARG A 87 -41.70 -2.66 -8.02
C ARG A 87 -40.41 -2.97 -7.27
N SER A 88 -39.83 -4.12 -7.57
CA SER A 88 -38.41 -4.42 -7.38
C SER A 88 -37.55 -3.44 -8.19
N ARG A 89 -36.80 -2.56 -7.52
CA ARG A 89 -35.62 -1.85 -8.07
C ARG A 89 -34.88 -1.08 -6.96
N SER A 90 -33.78 -1.67 -6.47
CA SER A 90 -32.66 -0.93 -5.84
C SER A 90 -31.33 -1.68 -6.10
N PRO A 91 -30.48 -1.25 -7.06
CA PRO A 91 -29.21 -1.90 -7.38
C PRO A 91 -27.99 -1.26 -6.67
N SER A 92 -28.17 -0.69 -5.48
CA SER A 92 -27.14 0.12 -4.81
C SER A 92 -26.23 -0.66 -3.84
N LEU A 93 -26.71 -1.74 -3.21
CA LEU A 93 -25.94 -2.47 -2.18
C LEU A 93 -24.88 -3.44 -2.75
N ARG A 94 -25.09 -4.02 -3.93
CA ARG A 94 -24.07 -4.88 -4.58
C ARG A 94 -22.86 -4.07 -5.04
N ARG A 95 -23.10 -2.86 -5.57
CA ARG A 95 -22.06 -2.00 -6.16
C ARG A 95 -21.03 -1.47 -5.14
N VAL A 96 -21.44 -1.28 -3.88
CA VAL A 96 -20.54 -0.83 -2.80
C VAL A 96 -19.65 -1.96 -2.30
N ASN A 97 -20.18 -3.19 -2.17
CA ASN A 97 -19.38 -4.36 -1.83
C ASN A 97 -18.41 -4.74 -2.97
N ASP A 98 -18.84 -4.62 -4.23
CA ASP A 98 -17.95 -4.88 -5.38
C ASP A 98 -16.80 -3.86 -5.46
N GLN A 99 -17.04 -2.58 -5.14
CA GLN A 99 -15.99 -1.55 -5.13
C GLN A 99 -14.99 -1.72 -3.97
N LYS A 100 -15.47 -2.08 -2.77
CA LYS A 100 -14.60 -2.33 -1.61
C LYS A 100 -13.78 -3.62 -1.77
N ASN A 101 -14.35 -4.65 -2.41
CA ASN A 101 -13.62 -5.87 -2.75
C ASN A 101 -12.58 -5.61 -3.86
N GLN A 102 -12.88 -4.78 -4.86
CA GLN A 102 -11.91 -4.40 -5.90
C GLN A 102 -10.74 -3.57 -5.34
N SER A 103 -10.98 -2.64 -4.41
CA SER A 103 -9.90 -1.85 -3.81
C SER A 103 -8.97 -2.68 -2.93
N ASN A 104 -9.52 -3.70 -2.24
CA ASN A 104 -8.73 -4.61 -1.44
C ASN A 104 -7.90 -5.56 -2.33
N GLN A 105 -8.52 -6.13 -3.37
CA GLN A 105 -7.81 -6.98 -4.34
C GLN A 105 -6.65 -6.24 -5.01
N GLN A 106 -6.84 -4.97 -5.38
CA GLN A 106 -5.77 -4.17 -5.98
C GLN A 106 -4.60 -3.91 -5.02
N ALA A 107 -4.87 -3.76 -3.71
CA ALA A 107 -3.81 -3.61 -2.73
C ALA A 107 -3.05 -4.94 -2.56
N ASP A 108 -3.75 -6.07 -2.52
CA ASP A 108 -3.15 -7.41 -2.47
C ASP A 108 -2.22 -7.67 -3.66
N ASP A 109 -2.66 -7.32 -4.87
CA ASP A 109 -1.85 -7.41 -6.10
C ASP A 109 -0.58 -6.53 -6.00
N ILE A 110 -0.67 -5.36 -5.36
CA ILE A 110 0.48 -4.47 -5.14
C ILE A 110 1.47 -5.08 -4.15
N TYR A 111 1.00 -5.64 -3.03
CA TYR A 111 1.85 -6.31 -2.05
C TYR A 111 2.64 -7.46 -2.70
N GLU A 112 1.97 -8.30 -3.48
CA GLU A 112 2.59 -9.43 -4.15
C GLU A 112 3.63 -8.98 -5.18
N LEU A 113 3.28 -7.98 -6.01
CA LEU A 113 4.15 -7.54 -7.11
C LEU A 113 5.40 -6.80 -6.61
N LEU A 114 5.27 -5.93 -5.61
CA LEU A 114 6.42 -5.30 -4.96
C LEU A 114 7.28 -6.35 -4.23
N GLY A 115 6.63 -7.27 -3.50
CA GLY A 115 7.29 -8.41 -2.86
C GLY A 115 8.16 -9.21 -3.83
N ARG A 116 7.58 -9.60 -4.96
CA ARG A 116 8.25 -10.40 -5.99
C ARG A 116 9.39 -9.65 -6.66
N SER A 117 9.16 -8.40 -7.09
CA SER A 117 10.17 -7.60 -7.81
C SER A 117 11.38 -7.29 -6.96
N ILE A 118 11.19 -6.93 -5.67
CA ILE A 118 12.29 -6.70 -4.74
C ILE A 118 13.04 -8.00 -4.42
N ASN A 119 12.35 -9.12 -4.26
CA ASN A 119 13.02 -10.41 -4.06
C ASN A 119 13.87 -10.84 -5.26
N GLN A 120 13.42 -10.56 -6.50
CA GLN A 120 14.24 -10.78 -7.69
C GLN A 120 15.49 -9.90 -7.69
N LEU A 121 15.35 -8.66 -7.24
CA LEU A 121 16.46 -7.71 -7.10
C LEU A 121 17.48 -8.18 -6.06
N VAL A 122 17.01 -8.62 -4.89
CA VAL A 122 17.86 -9.22 -3.82
C VAL A 122 18.64 -10.41 -4.38
N LYS A 123 17.97 -11.34 -5.08
CA LYS A 123 18.63 -12.51 -5.68
C LYS A 123 19.70 -12.13 -6.69
N TYR A 124 19.44 -11.13 -7.51
CA TYR A 124 20.42 -10.63 -8.48
C TYR A 124 21.67 -10.05 -7.80
N PHE A 125 21.50 -9.31 -6.69
CA PHE A 125 22.62 -8.75 -5.94
C PHE A 125 23.33 -9.75 -5.02
N ASP A 126 22.66 -10.84 -4.63
CA ASP A 126 23.30 -11.95 -3.91
C ASP A 126 24.15 -12.82 -4.85
N GLU A 127 23.78 -12.90 -6.13
CA GLU A 127 24.61 -13.59 -7.13
C GLU A 127 25.96 -12.88 -7.35
N PRO A 128 27.05 -13.64 -7.53
CA PRO A 128 28.37 -13.08 -7.77
C PRO A 128 28.39 -12.33 -9.11
N GLU A 129 29.01 -11.15 -9.13
CA GLU A 129 29.01 -10.22 -10.28
C GLU A 129 29.36 -10.88 -11.62
N LYS A 130 30.29 -11.85 -11.62
CA LYS A 130 30.71 -12.61 -12.81
C LYS A 130 29.61 -13.46 -13.46
N LYS A 131 28.53 -13.75 -12.74
CA LYS A 131 27.38 -14.55 -13.21
C LYS A 131 26.14 -13.70 -13.44
N ARG A 132 26.17 -12.42 -13.06
CA ARG A 132 25.00 -11.55 -13.19
C ARG A 132 24.66 -11.35 -14.66
N GLY A 133 23.38 -11.56 -14.98
CA GLY A 133 22.82 -11.19 -16.27
C GLY A 133 22.61 -9.68 -16.38
N LEU A 134 21.76 -9.27 -17.31
CA LEU A 134 21.35 -7.87 -17.43
C LEU A 134 20.41 -7.50 -16.27
N ILE A 135 20.59 -6.33 -15.67
CA ILE A 135 19.69 -5.80 -14.64
C ILE A 135 18.40 -5.22 -15.24
N THR A 136 18.42 -4.87 -16.53
CA THR A 136 17.33 -4.22 -17.25
C THR A 136 15.99 -4.99 -17.17
N PRO A 137 15.93 -6.32 -17.35
CA PRO A 137 14.70 -7.08 -17.20
C PRO A 137 14.17 -7.11 -15.76
N ILE A 138 15.05 -7.03 -14.76
CA ILE A 138 14.68 -7.08 -13.33
C ILE A 138 14.11 -5.74 -12.87
N LEU A 139 14.65 -4.64 -13.39
CA LEU A 139 14.13 -3.31 -13.10
C LEU A 139 12.93 -2.94 -13.97
N CYS A 140 13.07 -3.07 -15.29
CA CYS A 140 12.15 -2.51 -16.28
C CYS A 140 11.34 -3.57 -17.04
N GLY A 141 11.46 -4.85 -16.71
CA GLY A 141 10.64 -5.89 -17.32
C GLY A 141 9.19 -5.86 -16.82
N ASP A 142 8.36 -6.73 -17.38
CA ASP A 142 6.92 -6.80 -17.07
C ASP A 142 6.63 -7.14 -15.60
N ASP A 143 7.50 -7.89 -14.94
CA ASP A 143 7.42 -8.16 -13.49
C ASP A 143 8.48 -7.39 -12.69
N GLY A 144 9.11 -6.40 -13.32
CA GLY A 144 10.18 -5.62 -12.74
C GLY A 144 9.71 -4.57 -11.73
N LEU A 145 10.67 -4.05 -10.98
CA LEU A 145 10.42 -3.04 -9.95
C LEU A 145 9.70 -1.79 -10.49
N VAL A 146 10.03 -1.33 -11.69
CA VAL A 146 9.41 -0.15 -12.31
C VAL A 146 7.92 -0.38 -12.54
N ASN A 147 7.52 -1.53 -13.09
CA ASN A 147 6.11 -1.85 -13.29
C ASN A 147 5.37 -1.98 -11.95
N ALA A 148 6.02 -2.58 -10.95
CA ALA A 148 5.46 -2.68 -9.60
C ALA A 148 5.18 -1.30 -8.99
N LEU A 149 6.14 -0.38 -9.10
CA LEU A 149 5.99 1.00 -8.64
C LEU A 149 4.96 1.79 -9.45
N GLU A 150 4.88 1.57 -10.77
CA GLU A 150 3.88 2.21 -11.62
C GLU A 150 2.47 1.82 -11.20
N LYS A 151 2.20 0.52 -10.97
CA LYS A 151 0.90 0.05 -10.47
C LYS A 151 0.60 0.59 -9.08
N THR A 152 1.61 0.66 -8.22
CA THR A 152 1.50 1.22 -6.87
C THR A 152 1.09 2.69 -6.90
N LEU A 153 1.78 3.51 -7.67
CA LEU A 153 1.47 4.94 -7.82
C LEU A 153 0.24 5.18 -8.69
N SER A 154 -0.20 4.21 -9.49
CA SER A 154 -1.48 4.30 -10.20
C SER A 154 -2.67 3.98 -9.28
N TYR A 155 -2.43 3.38 -8.11
CA TYR A 155 -3.47 3.05 -7.15
C TYR A 155 -4.08 4.31 -6.54
N GLY A 156 -5.40 4.46 -6.74
CA GLY A 156 -6.12 5.65 -6.31
C GLY A 156 -5.95 6.87 -7.21
N LEU A 157 -5.23 6.76 -8.34
CA LEU A 157 -5.14 7.86 -9.29
C LEU A 157 -6.52 8.12 -9.90
N LYS A 158 -7.01 9.36 -9.82
CA LYS A 158 -8.33 9.73 -10.34
C LYS A 158 -8.37 9.47 -11.84
N LYS A 159 -9.30 8.62 -12.25
CA LYS A 159 -9.59 8.39 -13.68
C LYS A 159 -10.12 9.70 -14.28
N SER A 160 -9.83 9.95 -15.55
CA SER A 160 -10.31 11.15 -16.25
C SER A 160 -11.83 11.11 -16.34
N THR A 161 -12.52 11.89 -15.50
CA THR A 161 -13.99 11.90 -15.38
C THR A 161 -14.66 13.00 -16.20
N VAL A 162 -13.95 13.65 -17.12
CA VAL A 162 -14.57 14.66 -17.98
C VAL A 162 -15.18 13.98 -19.21
N ASN A 163 -16.41 13.50 -19.07
CA ASN A 163 -17.30 13.22 -20.19
C ASN A 163 -17.80 14.56 -20.76
N VAL A 164 -17.01 15.18 -21.64
CA VAL A 164 -17.48 16.28 -22.49
C VAL A 164 -18.11 15.67 -23.74
N PRO A 165 -19.44 15.74 -23.94
CA PRO A 165 -20.12 14.99 -24.98
C PRO A 165 -19.87 15.50 -26.41
N PHE A 166 -19.13 16.60 -26.60
CA PHE A 166 -18.92 17.22 -27.91
C PHE A 166 -17.45 17.56 -28.26
N PHE A 167 -16.50 17.43 -27.34
CA PHE A 167 -15.07 17.64 -27.61
C PHE A 167 -14.27 16.51 -26.97
N GLY A 168 -13.96 15.49 -27.77
CA GLY A 168 -13.45 14.20 -27.30
C GLY A 168 -12.22 14.26 -26.39
N GLY A 169 -12.15 13.29 -25.48
CA GLY A 169 -10.92 12.83 -24.84
C GLY A 169 -10.67 13.39 -23.45
N GLY A 170 -11.20 12.71 -22.42
CA GLY A 170 -10.64 12.85 -21.08
C GLY A 170 -9.14 12.54 -21.13
N ARG A 171 -8.28 13.51 -20.81
CA ARG A 171 -6.82 13.27 -20.80
C ARG A 171 -6.51 12.19 -19.76
N LYS A 172 -5.84 11.11 -20.19
CA LYS A 172 -5.30 10.09 -19.27
C LYS A 172 -4.37 10.81 -18.28
N ARG A 173 -4.58 10.56 -16.97
CA ARG A 173 -3.68 11.06 -15.93
C ARG A 173 -2.55 10.06 -15.78
N TYR A 174 -1.33 10.57 -15.73
CA TYR A 174 -0.13 9.76 -15.60
C TYR A 174 0.54 10.07 -14.28
N VAL A 175 1.21 9.06 -13.71
CA VAL A 175 2.05 9.24 -12.53
C VAL A 175 3.10 10.32 -12.76
N TRP A 176 3.67 10.39 -13.97
CA TRP A 176 4.63 11.42 -14.36
C TRP A 176 4.11 12.86 -14.17
N ASP A 177 2.84 13.12 -14.46
CA ASP A 177 2.25 14.46 -14.29
C ASP A 177 2.18 14.86 -12.81
N PHE A 178 1.93 13.88 -11.93
CA PHE A 178 1.96 14.08 -10.49
C PHE A 178 3.39 14.37 -9.99
N LEU A 179 4.40 13.64 -10.49
CA LEU A 179 5.80 13.87 -10.12
C LEU A 179 6.26 15.29 -10.47
N ILE A 180 5.90 15.79 -11.65
CA ILE A 180 6.15 17.18 -12.04
C ILE A 180 5.47 18.14 -11.07
N LYS A 181 4.20 17.91 -10.73
CA LYS A 181 3.47 18.80 -9.83
C LYS A 181 4.11 18.88 -8.45
N VAL A 182 4.58 17.74 -7.92
CA VAL A 182 5.32 17.68 -6.66
C VAL A 182 6.66 18.42 -6.77
N CYS A 183 7.36 18.30 -7.90
CA CYS A 183 8.57 19.06 -8.18
C CYS A 183 8.32 20.57 -8.12
N ASP A 184 7.27 21.06 -8.77
CA ASP A 184 6.90 22.48 -8.76
C ASP A 184 6.53 22.99 -7.36
N GLU A 185 5.81 22.17 -6.59
CA GLU A 185 5.45 22.50 -5.20
C GLU A 185 6.68 22.69 -4.32
N TYR A 186 7.62 21.73 -4.37
CA TYR A 186 8.85 21.83 -3.59
C TYR A 186 9.73 22.99 -4.06
N ASP A 187 9.83 23.22 -5.36
CA ASP A 187 10.62 24.32 -5.90
C ASP A 187 10.05 25.69 -5.50
N GLY A 188 8.73 25.82 -5.39
CA GLY A 188 8.08 27.03 -4.88
C GLY A 188 8.42 27.36 -3.42
N ARG A 189 8.85 26.36 -2.63
CA ARG A 189 9.27 26.52 -1.22
C ARG A 189 10.77 26.75 -1.06
N ARG A 190 11.54 26.83 -2.16
CA ARG A 190 13.01 26.94 -2.16
C ARG A 190 13.55 28.11 -1.33
N SER A 191 12.80 29.21 -1.22
CA SER A 191 13.21 30.39 -0.44
C SER A 191 13.27 30.14 1.07
N GLN A 192 12.64 29.08 1.58
CA GLN A 192 12.56 28.77 3.02
C GLN A 192 13.65 27.80 3.49
N TRP A 193 14.47 27.27 2.58
CA TRP A 193 15.41 26.19 2.85
C TRP A 193 16.63 26.60 3.69
N GLN A 194 16.99 25.75 4.64
CA GLN A 194 18.08 25.95 5.62
C GLN A 194 19.29 25.02 5.41
N ARG A 195 19.42 24.43 4.22
CA ARG A 195 20.41 23.44 3.77
C ARG A 195 20.43 22.14 4.57
N THR A 196 19.26 21.64 4.96
CA THR A 196 19.12 20.37 5.69
C THR A 196 19.41 19.15 4.80
N LYS A 197 19.62 17.96 5.41
CA LYS A 197 19.78 16.70 4.66
C LYS A 197 18.57 16.42 3.76
N LEU A 198 17.36 16.68 4.27
CA LEU A 198 16.11 16.52 3.53
C LEU A 198 16.06 17.43 2.30
N GLU A 199 16.48 18.69 2.43
CA GLU A 199 16.48 19.64 1.31
C GLU A 199 17.49 19.25 0.23
N LYS A 200 18.63 18.65 0.58
CA LYS A 200 19.55 18.08 -0.41
C LYS A 200 18.86 16.98 -1.22
N THR A 201 18.12 16.09 -0.57
CA THR A 201 17.33 15.06 -1.25
C THR A 201 16.26 15.68 -2.16
N ILE A 202 15.56 16.72 -1.71
CA ILE A 202 14.57 17.46 -2.51
C ILE A 202 15.23 18.12 -3.73
N ILE A 203 16.42 18.71 -3.58
CA ILE A 203 17.17 19.28 -4.70
C ILE A 203 17.54 18.20 -5.72
N CYS A 204 18.02 17.04 -5.28
CA CYS A 204 18.31 15.90 -6.16
C CYS A 204 17.05 15.44 -6.91
N TYR A 205 15.90 15.36 -6.23
CA TYR A 205 14.62 15.05 -6.85
C TYR A 205 14.26 16.06 -7.95
N ILE A 206 14.29 17.36 -7.65
CA ILE A 206 13.97 18.43 -8.61
C ILE A 206 14.90 18.40 -9.82
N ASN A 207 16.21 18.26 -9.60
CA ASN A 207 17.20 18.20 -10.66
C ASN A 207 16.99 16.95 -11.54
N GLY A 208 16.70 15.81 -10.93
CA GLY A 208 16.40 14.57 -11.64
C GLY A 208 15.17 14.70 -12.54
N VAL A 209 14.04 15.16 -11.99
CA VAL A 209 12.79 15.36 -12.75
C VAL A 209 12.99 16.33 -13.92
N ARG A 210 13.66 17.46 -13.68
CA ARG A 210 13.94 18.46 -14.73
C ARG A 210 14.91 17.95 -15.79
N SER A 211 15.88 17.14 -15.41
CA SER A 211 16.83 16.53 -16.34
C SER A 211 16.11 15.55 -17.28
N ILE A 212 15.21 14.73 -16.73
CA ILE A 212 14.34 13.82 -17.50
C ILE A 212 13.41 14.60 -18.43
N GLU A 213 12.82 15.71 -17.98
CA GLU A 213 11.96 16.55 -18.81
C GLU A 213 12.71 17.14 -20.02
N LYS A 214 13.93 17.64 -19.81
CA LYS A 214 14.77 18.24 -20.86
C LYS A 214 15.34 17.21 -21.83
N GLY A 215 15.73 16.03 -21.33
CA GLY A 215 16.47 15.03 -22.11
C GLY A 215 15.60 14.11 -22.97
N LEU A 216 14.31 13.94 -22.65
CA LEU A 216 13.49 12.85 -23.19
C LEU A 216 12.28 13.35 -24.01
N SER A 217 12.55 14.21 -25.00
CA SER A 217 11.52 14.65 -25.97
C SER A 217 10.95 13.50 -26.82
N THR A 218 11.63 12.34 -26.85
CA THR A 218 11.26 11.15 -27.63
C THR A 218 10.49 10.09 -26.84
N PHE A 219 10.49 10.12 -25.50
CA PHE A 219 9.81 9.12 -24.68
C PHE A 219 8.44 9.60 -24.21
N GLY A 220 7.46 8.69 -24.27
CA GLY A 220 6.15 8.87 -23.64
C GLY A 220 6.26 9.03 -22.12
N LYS A 221 5.16 9.41 -21.47
CA LYS A 221 5.12 9.66 -20.02
C LYS A 221 5.51 8.44 -19.19
N ASP A 222 5.18 7.24 -19.66
CA ASP A 222 5.53 5.97 -19.00
C ASP A 222 7.06 5.73 -19.07
N GLY A 223 7.69 6.03 -20.22
CA GLY A 223 9.15 5.97 -20.34
C GLY A 223 9.89 6.99 -19.47
N ARG A 224 9.31 8.19 -19.27
CA ARG A 224 9.85 9.18 -18.33
C ARG A 224 9.77 8.72 -16.89
N PHE A 225 8.66 8.07 -16.52
CA PHE A 225 8.50 7.45 -15.20
C PHE A 225 9.53 6.34 -14.99
N GLN A 226 9.73 5.47 -15.98
CA GLN A 226 10.78 4.44 -15.93
C GLN A 226 12.17 5.05 -15.71
N SER A 227 12.53 6.08 -16.47
CA SER A 227 13.81 6.79 -16.27
C SER A 227 13.94 7.40 -14.88
N TRP A 228 12.85 7.90 -14.31
CA TRP A 228 12.84 8.42 -12.94
C TRP A 228 13.10 7.34 -11.90
N CYS A 229 12.46 6.17 -12.02
CA CYS A 229 12.74 5.03 -11.16
C CYS A 229 14.21 4.56 -11.28
N CYS A 230 14.73 4.43 -12.50
CA CYS A 230 16.11 4.04 -12.74
C CYS A 230 17.11 5.05 -12.16
N LEU A 231 16.85 6.35 -12.33
CA LEU A 231 17.67 7.41 -11.76
C LEU A 231 17.62 7.39 -10.23
N ALA A 232 16.44 7.20 -9.64
CA ALA A 232 16.28 7.12 -8.19
C ALA A 232 17.04 5.92 -7.59
N CYS A 233 17.02 4.77 -8.28
CA CYS A 233 17.82 3.59 -7.91
C CYS A 233 19.31 3.90 -7.98
N LYS A 234 19.78 4.48 -9.10
CA LYS A 234 21.20 4.87 -9.28
C LYS A 234 21.70 5.82 -8.21
N LEU A 235 20.85 6.74 -7.76
CA LEU A 235 21.19 7.70 -6.71
C LEU A 235 21.01 7.14 -5.29
N HIS A 236 20.50 5.91 -5.13
CA HIS A 236 20.13 5.33 -3.84
C HIS A 236 19.10 6.16 -3.07
N LEU A 237 18.23 6.88 -3.79
CA LEU A 237 17.24 7.80 -3.23
C LEU A 237 15.80 7.34 -3.47
N LEU A 238 15.56 6.11 -3.95
CA LEU A 238 14.22 5.65 -4.32
C LEU A 238 13.22 5.69 -3.15
N SER A 239 13.59 5.12 -1.98
CA SER A 239 12.75 5.16 -0.77
C SER A 239 12.56 6.60 -0.29
N ASP A 240 13.61 7.43 -0.30
CA ASP A 240 13.51 8.83 0.13
C ASP A 240 12.62 9.66 -0.81
N TRP A 241 12.73 9.47 -2.12
CA TRP A 241 11.89 10.13 -3.11
C TRP A 241 10.43 9.70 -2.98
N PHE A 242 10.16 8.41 -2.74
CA PHE A 242 8.80 7.95 -2.45
C PHE A 242 8.24 8.60 -1.18
N GLN A 243 9.06 8.71 -0.13
CA GLN A 243 8.69 9.39 1.11
C GLN A 243 8.37 10.87 0.86
N LEU A 244 9.13 11.57 0.01
CA LEU A 244 8.81 12.94 -0.41
C LEU A 244 7.44 13.03 -1.09
N LEU A 245 7.09 12.08 -1.97
CA LEU A 245 5.75 12.04 -2.58
C LEU A 245 4.64 11.90 -1.52
N SER A 246 4.88 11.13 -0.47
CA SER A 246 3.91 10.96 0.64
C SER A 246 3.74 12.23 1.49
N GLN A 247 4.77 13.08 1.54
CA GLN A 247 4.84 14.31 2.34
C GLN A 247 4.45 15.58 1.56
N CYS A 248 4.04 15.46 0.30
CA CYS A 248 3.52 16.59 -0.46
C CYS A 248 2.24 17.15 0.17
N SER A 249 1.88 18.39 -0.17
CA SER A 249 0.67 19.02 0.36
C SER A 249 -0.59 18.22 0.01
N ASP A 250 -1.55 18.17 0.94
CA ASP A 250 -2.86 17.56 0.69
C ASP A 250 -3.55 18.15 -0.56
N ALA A 251 -3.40 19.46 -0.76
CA ALA A 251 -3.95 20.15 -1.92
C ALA A 251 -3.36 19.65 -3.25
N CYS A 252 -2.06 19.30 -3.28
CA CYS A 252 -1.42 18.72 -4.45
C CYS A 252 -1.85 17.27 -4.66
N LEU A 253 -1.83 16.45 -3.61
CA LEU A 253 -2.21 15.05 -3.70
C LEU A 253 -3.66 14.89 -4.19
N GLN A 254 -4.59 15.64 -3.62
CA GLN A 254 -6.01 15.59 -3.98
C GLN A 254 -6.29 16.06 -5.41
N GLN A 255 -5.39 16.79 -6.07
CA GLN A 255 -5.55 17.10 -7.49
C GLN A 255 -5.47 15.84 -8.35
N PHE A 256 -4.62 14.88 -7.98
CA PHE A 256 -4.31 13.69 -8.76
C PHE A 256 -4.98 12.42 -8.25
N TYR A 257 -5.07 12.24 -6.93
CA TYR A 257 -5.54 11.02 -6.30
C TYR A 257 -6.90 11.18 -5.62
N ASP A 258 -7.57 10.05 -5.41
CA ASP A 258 -8.70 9.93 -4.50
C ASP A 258 -8.25 10.32 -3.08
N PRO A 259 -9.02 11.16 -2.35
CA PRO A 259 -8.62 11.64 -1.04
C PRO A 259 -8.48 10.55 0.03
N LEU A 260 -9.18 9.43 -0.11
CA LEU A 260 -9.25 8.38 0.92
C LEU A 260 -8.60 7.08 0.45
N ASN A 261 -8.66 6.77 -0.85
CA ASN A 261 -8.27 5.47 -1.38
C ASN A 261 -7.06 5.58 -2.32
N ASN A 262 -5.85 5.71 -1.77
CA ASN A 262 -4.60 5.75 -2.52
C ASN A 262 -3.42 5.18 -1.70
N CYS A 263 -2.29 4.94 -2.36
CA CYS A 263 -1.12 4.30 -1.75
C CYS A 263 -0.46 5.11 -0.63
N PHE A 264 -0.67 6.44 -0.59
CA PHE A 264 -0.07 7.33 0.41
C PHE A 264 -0.92 7.48 1.67
N ARG A 265 -2.25 7.45 1.54
CA ARG A 265 -3.21 7.64 2.64
C ARG A 265 -3.56 6.34 3.34
N GLN A 266 -3.44 5.20 2.66
CA GLN A 266 -3.51 3.90 3.31
C GLN A 266 -2.23 3.64 4.10
N GLU A 267 -2.27 3.88 5.41
CA GLU A 267 -1.09 3.80 6.29
C GLU A 267 -0.36 2.46 6.19
N LYS A 268 -1.09 1.33 6.21
CA LYS A 268 -0.52 -0.01 6.10
C LYS A 268 0.26 -0.20 4.79
N LEU A 269 -0.32 0.22 3.67
CA LEU A 269 0.29 0.10 2.35
C LEU A 269 1.50 1.03 2.22
N ASN A 270 1.38 2.28 2.67
CA ASN A 270 2.46 3.25 2.65
C ASN A 270 3.67 2.76 3.48
N GLN A 271 3.43 2.31 4.71
CA GLN A 271 4.48 1.75 5.57
C GLN A 271 5.14 0.53 4.93
N PHE A 272 4.36 -0.39 4.35
CA PHE A 272 4.91 -1.53 3.61
C PHE A 272 5.81 -1.09 2.45
N ILE A 273 5.38 -0.12 1.64
CA ILE A 273 6.16 0.36 0.49
C ILE A 273 7.47 0.98 0.95
N ILE A 274 7.45 1.82 1.99
CA ILE A 274 8.69 2.42 2.53
C ILE A 274 9.62 1.32 3.03
N ASN A 275 9.11 0.36 3.80
CA ASN A 275 9.92 -0.71 4.37
C ASN A 275 10.51 -1.65 3.30
N ILE A 276 9.76 -1.96 2.25
CA ILE A 276 10.23 -2.86 1.19
C ILE A 276 11.22 -2.18 0.23
N LEU A 277 11.15 -0.85 0.11
CA LEU A 277 12.09 -0.08 -0.69
C LEU A 277 13.38 0.28 0.08
N GLU A 278 13.39 0.16 1.40
CA GLU A 278 14.56 0.52 2.21
C GLU A 278 15.82 -0.29 1.84
N PRO A 279 15.78 -1.63 1.66
CA PRO A 279 16.95 -2.41 1.24
C PRO A 279 17.48 -2.03 -0.15
N VAL A 280 16.66 -1.41 -1.00
CA VAL A 280 17.08 -0.99 -2.35
C VAL A 280 18.18 0.07 -2.27
N LYS A 281 18.25 0.84 -1.18
CA LYS A 281 19.32 1.82 -0.95
C LYS A 281 20.70 1.19 -0.87
N ASP A 282 20.81 -0.07 -0.46
CA ASP A 282 22.10 -0.74 -0.25
C ASP A 282 22.62 -1.44 -1.52
N PHE A 283 21.82 -1.54 -2.57
CA PHE A 283 22.20 -2.21 -3.81
C PHE A 283 23.01 -1.31 -4.75
N ASP A 284 24.08 -1.84 -5.34
CA ASP A 284 24.94 -1.08 -6.26
C ASP A 284 24.39 -1.03 -7.70
N PHE A 285 23.89 0.13 -8.09
CA PHE A 285 23.35 0.39 -9.42
C PHE A 285 24.33 1.13 -10.35
N ALA A 286 25.62 1.20 -10.02
CA ALA A 286 26.62 1.95 -10.80
C ALA A 286 26.67 1.57 -12.29
N HIS A 287 26.40 0.29 -12.60
CA HIS A 287 26.48 -0.27 -13.95
C HIS A 287 25.15 -0.28 -14.73
N LEU A 288 24.17 0.54 -14.34
CA LEU A 288 22.94 0.72 -15.12
C LEU A 288 23.25 1.13 -16.56
N GLU A 289 22.63 0.44 -17.51
CA GLU A 289 22.83 0.70 -18.93
C GLU A 289 22.55 2.18 -19.25
N PRO A 290 23.48 2.88 -19.95
CA PRO A 290 23.27 4.28 -20.35
C PRO A 290 22.00 4.47 -21.18
N ALA A 291 21.48 3.40 -21.79
CA ALA A 291 20.24 3.39 -22.53
C ALA A 291 19.00 3.71 -21.68
N LEU A 292 19.01 3.34 -20.39
CA LEU A 292 17.94 3.62 -19.42
C LEU A 292 18.04 5.03 -18.84
N LEU A 293 19.23 5.63 -18.92
CA LEU A 293 19.57 6.95 -18.39
C LEU A 293 19.89 7.96 -19.52
N LYS A 294 19.43 7.70 -20.76
CA LYS A 294 19.72 8.53 -21.94
C LYS A 294 19.42 10.00 -21.66
N GLY A 295 20.44 10.84 -21.77
CA GLY A 295 20.33 12.29 -21.55
C GLY A 295 20.56 12.77 -20.11
N LEU A 296 20.78 11.87 -19.15
CA LEU A 296 21.00 12.19 -17.73
C LEU A 296 22.49 12.20 -17.34
N ALA A 297 23.41 12.26 -18.31
CA ALA A 297 24.86 12.07 -18.14
C ALA A 297 25.58 13.15 -17.28
N GLY A 298 24.84 14.02 -16.60
CA GLY A 298 25.40 15.10 -15.76
C GLY A 298 24.62 15.38 -14.48
N VAL A 299 23.83 14.41 -13.98
CA VAL A 299 23.16 14.49 -12.67
C VAL A 299 23.96 13.70 -11.64
#